data_AF-A0A2N3IC04-F1
#
_entry.id   AF-A0A2N3IC04-F1
#
_cell.length_a   1.000
_cell.length_b   1.000
_cell.length_c   1.000
_cell.angle_alpha   90.00
_cell.angle_beta   90.00
_cell.angle_gamma   90.00
#
_symmetry.space_group_name_H-M   'P 1'
#
loop_
_entity.id
_entity.type
_entity.pdbx_description
1 polymer ?
#
loop_
_entity_poly.entity_id
_entity_poly.type
_entity_poly.pdbx_seq_one_letter_code
_entity_poly.pdbx_strand_id
1 'polypeptide(L)'
;MSTIYIRTLKRAEHTVFCVSDGQKFYRDSQFDNRMVPFSSGQQIKRSVMESLSMALNEVPSPITFYTNVKKSAKTKNLEFDGEGVAFGTCDPTNSDQLLGGWMKALKGGDSKVIKRRSPLSISAMRGLHPLLAGIEVETGTFDRKDRGNNIVVVKDESGRVLTEDELVEFLDNRESQVSLTSKYLKPQRRATGLFVQDMAIDMRRLFCVSLNKLEPEITEETEAKLREEGWKETQTVFGTCLVAPKPVREKLIPALAHAIVNWTITSNQARTFSLMETLAISVSDNANRIAGSIRAKLKEEYENRAEPIIEEDMKGVETFVSLAASGYIRTKKESVDAMDNAQQALINQMMAFDYENQLN
;
A
#
# COMPACT_ATOMS: atom_id res chain seq x y z
N MET A 1 27.00 0.65 5.90
CA MET A 1 25.72 0.86 5.18
C MET A 1 24.62 1.07 6.20
N SER A 2 23.92 2.21 6.22
CA SER A 2 22.89 2.51 7.23
C SER A 2 21.46 2.41 6.70
N THR A 3 21.30 2.45 5.38
CA THR A 3 19.99 2.52 4.74
C THR A 3 19.99 1.63 3.51
N ILE A 4 18.93 0.83 3.36
CA ILE A 4 18.68 0.03 2.17
C ILE A 4 17.66 0.78 1.32
N TYR A 5 18.00 1.06 0.08
CA TYR A 5 17.08 1.62 -0.92
C TYR A 5 16.61 0.53 -1.85
N ILE A 6 15.32 0.53 -2.14
CA ILE A 6 14.65 -0.49 -2.93
C ILE A 6 13.82 0.22 -3.97
N ARG A 7 13.90 -0.23 -5.22
CA ARG A 7 13.03 0.22 -6.30
C ARG A 7 12.39 -0.98 -6.96
N THR A 8 11.06 -0.96 -7.00
CA THR A 8 10.25 -2.04 -7.54
C THR A 8 9.56 -1.57 -8.81
N LEU A 9 9.63 -2.37 -9.86
CA LEU A 9 8.82 -2.23 -11.05
C LEU A 9 7.67 -3.22 -11.00
N LYS A 10 6.43 -2.71 -10.98
CA LYS A 10 5.21 -3.51 -11.07
C LYS A 10 4.46 -3.23 -12.36
N ARG A 11 3.77 -4.24 -12.86
CA ARG A 11 2.77 -4.11 -13.91
C ARG A 11 1.39 -4.18 -13.28
N ALA A 12 0.51 -3.26 -13.64
CA ALA A 12 -0.89 -3.33 -13.22
C ALA A 12 -1.80 -3.41 -14.45
N GLU A 13 -2.80 -4.28 -14.39
CA GLU A 13 -3.85 -4.42 -15.40
C GLU A 13 -5.19 -4.12 -14.74
N HIS A 14 -5.98 -3.21 -15.32
CA HIS A 14 -7.32 -2.88 -14.85
C HIS A 14 -7.51 -2.75 -13.32
N THR A 15 -6.54 -2.16 -12.61
CA THR A 15 -6.50 -2.17 -11.13
C THR A 15 -7.12 -0.91 -10.53
N VAL A 16 -7.57 -0.99 -9.27
CA VAL A 16 -8.00 0.17 -8.48
C VAL A 16 -7.09 0.35 -7.28
N PHE A 17 -6.29 1.43 -7.26
CA PHE A 17 -5.34 1.72 -6.17
C PHE A 17 -5.96 2.41 -4.94
N CYS A 18 -7.27 2.72 -4.94
CA CYS A 18 -7.95 3.38 -3.82
C CYS A 18 -9.39 2.89 -3.62
N VAL A 19 -9.93 3.04 -2.40
CA VAL A 19 -11.22 2.48 -2.00
C VAL A 19 -12.34 3.54 -1.88
N SER A 20 -12.03 4.84 -1.80
CA SER A 20 -13.04 5.89 -1.54
C SER A 20 -13.72 6.43 -2.81
N ASP A 21 -12.94 6.88 -3.80
CA ASP A 21 -13.45 7.65 -4.96
C ASP A 21 -13.02 7.07 -6.31
N GLY A 22 -12.90 5.75 -6.39
CA GLY A 22 -12.40 5.04 -7.57
C GLY A 22 -10.88 5.20 -7.78
N GLN A 23 -10.44 5.15 -9.03
CA GLN A 23 -9.02 5.19 -9.37
C GLN A 23 -8.42 6.59 -9.23
N LYS A 24 -7.46 6.75 -8.29
CA LYS A 24 -6.66 7.97 -8.10
C LYS A 24 -5.77 8.25 -9.30
N PHE A 25 -5.62 9.54 -9.64
CA PHE A 25 -4.74 10.00 -10.70
C PHE A 25 -4.26 11.43 -10.45
N TYR A 26 -3.17 11.81 -11.10
CA TYR A 26 -2.76 13.20 -11.27
C TYR A 26 -2.70 13.53 -12.76
N ARG A 27 -2.57 14.81 -13.10
CA ARG A 27 -2.35 15.24 -14.49
C ARG A 27 -0.90 15.65 -14.68
N ASP A 28 -0.24 15.05 -15.66
CA ASP A 28 1.15 15.34 -15.97
C ASP A 28 1.28 16.57 -16.87
N SER A 29 2.02 17.59 -16.43
CA SER A 29 2.13 18.86 -17.16
C SER A 29 3.02 18.82 -18.39
N GLN A 30 3.91 17.81 -18.51
CA GLN A 30 4.88 17.72 -19.60
C GLN A 30 4.34 16.91 -20.77
N PHE A 31 3.54 15.88 -20.50
CA PHE A 31 3.01 14.98 -21.52
C PHE A 31 1.51 15.18 -21.71
N ASP A 32 1.14 16.28 -22.37
CA ASP A 32 -0.23 16.58 -22.82
C ASP A 32 -1.32 16.50 -21.73
N ASN A 33 -1.01 16.91 -20.50
CA ASN A 33 -1.97 16.91 -19.39
C ASN A 33 -2.58 15.51 -19.12
N ARG A 34 -1.83 14.46 -19.46
CA ARG A 34 -2.26 13.05 -19.36
C ARG A 34 -2.63 12.69 -17.93
N MET A 35 -3.70 11.92 -17.78
CA MET A 35 -4.12 11.39 -16.49
C MET A 35 -3.30 10.15 -16.16
N VAL A 36 -2.40 10.28 -15.20
CA VAL A 36 -1.52 9.20 -14.76
C VAL A 36 -2.04 8.64 -13.43
N PRO A 37 -2.39 7.35 -13.36
CA PRO A 37 -2.83 6.74 -12.10
C PRO A 37 -1.66 6.60 -11.12
N PHE A 38 -1.96 6.61 -9.82
CA PHE A 38 -0.98 6.36 -8.77
C PHE A 38 -1.62 5.75 -7.51
N SER A 39 -0.80 5.07 -6.71
CA SER A 39 -1.13 4.64 -5.35
C SER A 39 -0.32 5.46 -4.34
N SER A 40 -0.93 5.89 -3.24
CA SER A 40 -0.20 6.65 -2.21
C SER A 40 0.75 5.74 -1.43
N GLY A 41 1.83 6.31 -0.90
CA GLY A 41 2.75 5.57 -0.02
C GLY A 41 2.04 4.97 1.21
N GLN A 42 0.97 5.59 1.69
CA GLN A 42 0.16 5.05 2.81
C GLN A 42 -0.62 3.79 2.42
N GLN A 43 -1.18 3.73 1.21
CA GLN A 43 -1.86 2.53 0.73
C GLN A 43 -0.87 1.37 0.61
N ILE A 44 0.33 1.64 0.09
CA ILE A 44 1.39 0.64 -0.07
C ILE A 44 1.89 0.19 1.30
N LYS A 45 2.13 1.13 2.21
CA LYS A 45 2.49 0.82 3.60
C LYS A 45 1.49 -0.12 4.25
N ARG A 46 0.19 0.14 4.09
CA ARG A 46 -0.86 -0.75 4.58
C ARG A 46 -0.72 -2.15 3.99
N SER A 47 -0.58 -2.27 2.66
CA SER A 47 -0.40 -3.58 2.00
C SER A 47 0.87 -4.32 2.47
N VAL A 48 1.97 -3.60 2.73
CA VAL A 48 3.19 -4.18 3.30
C VAL A 48 2.97 -4.67 4.73
N MET A 49 2.30 -3.88 5.58
CA MET A 49 2.00 -4.31 6.95
C MET A 49 1.01 -5.49 6.99
N GLU A 50 0.01 -5.51 6.11
CA GLU A 50 -0.89 -6.67 5.96
C GLU A 50 -0.12 -7.93 5.53
N SER A 51 0.77 -7.82 4.54
CA SER A 51 1.62 -8.93 4.09
C SER A 51 2.60 -9.40 5.18
N LEU A 52 3.14 -8.48 5.98
CA LEU A 52 3.98 -8.79 7.14
C LEU A 52 3.19 -9.61 8.18
N SER A 53 2.00 -9.15 8.57
CA SER A 53 1.16 -9.86 9.54
C SER A 53 0.76 -11.24 9.04
N MET A 54 0.45 -11.39 7.74
CA MET A 54 0.19 -12.70 7.14
C MET A 54 1.41 -13.62 7.19
N ALA A 55 2.60 -13.12 6.85
CA ALA A 55 3.84 -13.89 6.90
C ALA A 55 4.21 -14.35 8.32
N LEU A 56 3.88 -13.53 9.33
CA LEU A 56 4.08 -13.85 10.74
C LEU A 56 2.94 -14.68 11.35
N ASN A 57 1.83 -14.86 10.62
CA ASN A 57 0.58 -15.41 11.14
C ASN A 57 0.11 -14.68 12.42
N GLU A 58 0.19 -13.36 12.40
CA GLU A 58 -0.16 -12.47 13.51
C GLU A 58 -1.38 -11.63 13.16
N VAL A 59 -2.19 -11.30 14.16
CA VAL A 59 -3.25 -10.29 14.03
C VAL A 59 -2.61 -8.91 14.21
N PRO A 60 -2.82 -7.95 13.29
CA PRO A 60 -2.33 -6.58 13.47
C PRO A 60 -2.79 -5.97 14.79
N SER A 61 -1.97 -5.09 15.37
CA SER A 61 -2.34 -4.42 16.62
C SER A 61 -3.68 -3.70 16.49
N PRO A 62 -4.53 -3.72 17.55
CA PRO A 62 -5.78 -2.97 17.53
C PRO A 62 -5.52 -1.47 17.44
N ILE A 63 -6.45 -0.78 16.76
CA ILE A 63 -6.51 0.67 16.66
C ILE A 63 -7.73 1.15 17.45
N THR A 64 -7.55 2.16 18.29
CA THR A 64 -8.66 2.84 18.96
C THR A 64 -9.15 3.97 18.07
N PHE A 65 -10.45 3.98 17.77
CA PHE A 65 -11.12 5.04 17.01
C PHE A 65 -12.01 5.86 17.93
N TYR A 66 -11.82 7.17 17.95
CA TYR A 66 -12.73 8.09 18.61
C TYR A 66 -13.70 8.67 17.58
N THR A 67 -14.96 8.82 17.97
CA THR A 67 -16.00 9.50 17.19
C THR A 67 -16.56 10.64 18.03
N ASN A 68 -16.61 11.84 17.47
CA ASN A 68 -17.22 12.97 18.15
C ASN A 68 -18.74 12.91 17.94
N VAL A 69 -19.48 13.17 19.00
CA VAL A 69 -20.95 13.22 18.98
C VAL A 69 -21.41 14.53 19.59
N LYS A 70 -22.50 15.08 19.04
CA LYS A 70 -23.19 16.26 19.59
C LYS A 70 -24.63 15.91 19.91
N LYS A 71 -25.26 16.70 20.79
CA LYS A 71 -26.71 16.60 21.01
C LYS A 71 -27.45 17.43 19.97
N SER A 72 -28.43 16.81 19.32
CA SER A 72 -29.36 17.49 18.41
C SER A 72 -30.15 18.56 19.16
N ALA A 73 -30.16 19.78 18.63
CA ALA A 73 -30.97 20.87 19.18
C ALA A 73 -32.48 20.61 19.05
N LYS A 74 -32.90 19.80 18.06
CA LYS A 74 -34.32 19.50 17.77
C LYS A 74 -34.83 18.25 18.49
N THR A 75 -34.08 17.16 18.41
CA THR A 75 -34.56 15.84 18.87
C THR A 75 -33.99 15.42 20.23
N LYS A 76 -33.01 16.18 20.76
CA LYS A 76 -32.19 15.83 21.94
C LYS A 76 -31.40 14.51 21.83
N ASN A 77 -31.41 13.85 20.68
CA ASN A 77 -30.63 12.63 20.42
C ASN A 77 -29.16 12.96 20.14
N LEU A 78 -28.28 11.96 20.29
CA LEU A 78 -26.89 12.07 19.87
C LEU A 78 -26.80 11.96 18.34
N GLU A 79 -26.11 12.90 17.72
CA GLU A 79 -25.83 12.96 16.29
C GLU A 79 -24.32 12.94 16.07
N PHE A 80 -23.89 12.38 14.94
CA PHE A 80 -22.49 12.39 14.52
C PHE A 80 -21.99 13.83 14.34
N ASP A 81 -20.84 14.14 14.94
CA ASP A 81 -20.22 15.49 14.90
C ASP A 81 -18.80 15.47 14.30
N GLY A 82 -18.44 14.38 13.62
CA GLY A 82 -17.16 14.23 12.95
C GLY A 82 -16.26 13.15 13.55
N GLU A 83 -15.24 12.80 12.79
CA GLU A 83 -14.23 11.84 13.20
C GLU A 83 -13.36 12.40 14.33
N GLY A 84 -13.06 11.56 15.32
CA GLY A 84 -12.08 11.82 16.37
C GLY A 84 -10.68 11.34 15.96
N VAL A 85 -9.76 11.32 16.93
CA VAL A 85 -8.40 10.81 16.70
C VAL A 85 -8.45 9.27 16.62
N ALA A 86 -7.62 8.68 15.75
CA ALA A 86 -7.33 7.26 15.77
C ALA A 86 -5.86 7.04 16.15
N PHE A 87 -5.58 6.09 17.04
CA PHE A 87 -4.21 5.74 17.43
C PHE A 87 -4.09 4.27 17.82
N GLY A 88 -2.91 3.70 17.60
CA GLY A 88 -2.57 2.34 18.03
C GLY A 88 -2.18 2.28 19.50
N THR A 89 -1.87 1.07 19.97
CA THR A 89 -1.43 0.79 21.35
C THR A 89 -0.13 1.48 21.74
N CYS A 90 0.68 1.93 20.77
CA CYS A 90 2.02 2.53 20.97
C CYS A 90 3.01 1.54 21.61
N ASP A 91 2.87 0.25 21.29
CA ASP A 91 3.64 -0.84 21.89
C ASP A 91 4.51 -1.54 20.81
N PRO A 92 5.85 -1.41 20.88
CA PRO A 92 6.79 -1.97 19.91
C PRO A 92 6.91 -3.50 19.95
N THR A 93 6.25 -4.19 20.89
CA THR A 93 6.15 -5.66 20.83
C THR A 93 5.27 -6.13 19.68
N ASN A 94 4.39 -5.26 19.16
CA ASN A 94 3.60 -5.53 17.98
C ASN A 94 4.42 -5.23 16.72
N SER A 95 4.58 -6.23 15.86
CA SER A 95 5.43 -6.18 14.67
C SER A 95 5.05 -5.07 13.70
N ASP A 96 3.75 -4.88 13.46
CA ASP A 96 3.18 -3.83 12.62
C ASP A 96 3.42 -2.43 13.17
N GLN A 97 3.45 -2.26 14.49
CA GLN A 97 3.76 -0.96 15.12
C GLN A 97 5.25 -0.68 15.17
N LEU A 98 6.09 -1.67 15.48
CA LEU A 98 7.54 -1.49 15.49
C LEU A 98 8.07 -1.00 14.13
N LEU A 99 7.56 -1.61 13.06
CA LEU A 99 7.96 -1.36 11.67
C LEU A 99 7.10 -0.28 10.99
N GLY A 100 5.84 -0.14 11.37
CA GLY A 100 4.91 0.86 10.85
C GLY A 100 4.94 2.20 11.59
N GLY A 101 5.41 2.25 12.83
CA GLY A 101 5.36 3.43 13.68
C GLY A 101 3.94 3.81 14.13
N TRP A 102 3.85 4.82 14.98
CA TRP A 102 2.58 5.27 15.57
C TRP A 102 2.63 6.75 15.92
N MET A 103 1.45 7.33 16.15
CA MET A 103 1.30 8.65 16.73
C MET A 103 0.05 8.67 17.59
N LYS A 104 0.20 9.06 18.85
CA LYS A 104 -0.89 9.28 19.79
C LYS A 104 -0.80 10.70 20.31
N ALA A 105 -1.81 11.50 19.94
CA ALA A 105 -1.98 12.88 20.38
C ALA A 105 -3.43 13.04 20.86
N LEU A 106 -3.63 13.05 22.18
CA LEU A 106 -4.97 13.24 22.75
C LEU A 106 -5.33 14.73 22.79
N LYS A 107 -6.60 15.05 22.53
CA LYS A 107 -7.13 16.40 22.72
C LYS A 107 -7.21 16.70 24.22
N GLY A 108 -6.73 17.88 24.65
CA GLY A 108 -6.88 18.34 26.04
C GLY A 108 -5.60 18.73 26.78
N GLY A 109 -4.41 18.65 26.17
CA GLY A 109 -3.16 19.21 26.72
C GLY A 109 -2.52 18.45 27.88
N ASP A 110 -3.25 17.58 28.57
CA ASP A 110 -2.77 16.89 29.78
C ASP A 110 -1.85 15.68 29.51
N SER A 111 -1.68 15.26 28.25
CA SER A 111 -0.81 14.13 27.88
C SER A 111 0.18 14.50 26.79
N LYS A 112 1.45 14.08 26.99
CA LYS A 112 2.49 14.25 25.98
C LYS A 112 2.14 13.47 24.72
N VAL A 113 2.45 14.05 23.57
CA VAL A 113 2.36 13.35 22.29
C VAL A 113 3.41 12.24 22.27
N ILE A 114 2.96 11.01 22.03
CA ILE A 114 3.83 9.84 21.87
C ILE A 114 3.89 9.52 20.39
N LYS A 115 5.09 9.53 19.81
CA LYS A 115 5.24 9.41 18.36
C LYS A 115 6.51 8.69 17.97
N ARG A 116 6.34 7.61 17.21
CA ARG A 116 7.42 6.92 16.52
C ARG A 116 7.23 7.05 15.01
N ARG A 117 8.27 7.52 14.32
CA ARG A 117 8.26 7.53 12.84
C ARG A 117 8.60 6.13 12.35
N SER A 118 7.92 5.68 11.30
CA SER A 118 8.24 4.40 10.66
C SER A 118 9.71 4.40 10.21
N PRO A 119 10.47 3.33 10.47
CA PRO A 119 11.77 3.12 9.84
C PRO A 119 11.69 2.88 8.33
N LEU A 120 10.49 2.67 7.79
CA LEU A 120 10.22 2.49 6.37
C LEU A 120 9.71 3.80 5.77
N SER A 121 10.46 4.36 4.82
CA SER A 121 10.00 5.46 3.97
C SER A 121 9.51 4.88 2.64
N ILE A 122 8.23 5.04 2.35
CA ILE A 122 7.58 4.42 1.18
C ILE A 122 7.05 5.53 0.27
N SER A 123 7.56 5.58 -0.96
CA SER A 123 7.09 6.54 -1.96
C SER A 123 5.72 6.15 -2.52
N ALA A 124 5.07 7.07 -3.22
CA ALA A 124 3.91 6.71 -4.02
C ALA A 124 4.32 5.75 -5.15
N MET A 125 3.49 4.75 -5.41
CA MET A 125 3.62 3.94 -6.63
C MET A 125 3.02 4.76 -7.78
N ARG A 126 3.87 5.17 -8.70
CA ARG A 126 3.53 6.05 -9.82
C ARG A 126 3.90 5.40 -11.14
N GLY A 127 3.34 5.87 -12.25
CA GLY A 127 3.78 5.40 -13.57
C GLY A 127 5.30 5.53 -13.71
N LEU A 128 5.96 4.51 -14.28
CA LEU A 128 7.38 4.55 -14.63
C LEU A 128 7.68 5.78 -15.50
N HIS A 129 6.77 6.07 -16.42
CA HIS A 129 6.72 7.25 -17.26
C HIS A 129 5.25 7.58 -17.59
N PRO A 130 4.85 8.86 -17.77
CA PRO A 130 3.48 9.24 -18.17
C PRO A 130 2.97 8.63 -19.50
N LEU A 131 3.90 8.11 -20.31
CA LEU A 131 3.61 7.43 -21.58
C LEU A 131 3.50 5.90 -21.43
N LEU A 132 3.82 5.35 -20.26
CA LEU A 132 3.85 3.90 -19.98
C LEU A 132 2.81 3.47 -18.93
N ALA A 133 2.00 4.42 -18.45
CA ALA A 133 0.89 4.16 -17.54
C ALA A 133 -0.29 5.05 -17.92
N GLY A 134 -1.51 4.56 -17.68
CA GLY A 134 -2.71 5.26 -18.10
C GLY A 134 -3.96 4.79 -17.39
N ILE A 135 -5.06 5.45 -17.71
CA ILE A 135 -6.39 5.10 -17.21
C ILE A 135 -7.21 4.53 -18.35
N GLU A 136 -7.77 3.36 -18.09
CA GLU A 136 -8.79 2.76 -18.95
C GLU A 136 -10.17 2.88 -18.31
N VAL A 137 -11.19 2.95 -19.14
CA VAL A 137 -12.59 2.99 -18.70
C VAL A 137 -13.18 1.61 -18.93
N GLU A 138 -13.49 0.94 -17.83
CA GLU A 138 -14.16 -0.36 -17.84
C GLU A 138 -15.67 -0.14 -17.67
N THR A 139 -16.44 -0.72 -18.58
CA THR A 139 -17.90 -0.82 -18.49
C THR A 139 -18.27 -2.27 -18.16
N GLY A 140 -19.52 -2.52 -17.80
CA GLY A 140 -19.93 -3.88 -17.50
C GLY A 140 -21.42 -4.00 -17.28
N THR A 141 -21.88 -5.24 -17.15
CA THR A 141 -23.29 -5.56 -16.98
C THR A 141 -23.40 -6.51 -15.80
N PHE A 142 -24.31 -6.21 -14.88
CA PHE A 142 -24.75 -7.16 -13.88
C PHE A 142 -25.87 -7.99 -14.51
N ASP A 143 -25.50 -9.12 -15.12
CA ASP A 143 -26.43 -10.01 -15.81
C ASP A 143 -26.80 -11.20 -14.92
N ARG A 144 -28.10 -11.42 -14.72
CA ARG A 144 -28.68 -12.55 -13.96
C ARG A 144 -29.86 -13.19 -14.69
N LYS A 145 -29.96 -13.03 -16.02
CA LYS A 145 -31.11 -13.52 -16.80
C LYS A 145 -31.34 -15.03 -16.68
N ASP A 146 -30.28 -15.80 -16.43
CA ASP A 146 -30.26 -17.25 -16.28
C ASP A 146 -30.86 -17.75 -14.94
N ARG A 147 -31.14 -16.84 -13.99
CA ARG A 147 -31.66 -17.20 -12.66
C ARG A 147 -33.18 -17.03 -12.58
N GLY A 148 -33.89 -18.14 -12.44
CA GLY A 148 -35.36 -18.15 -12.31
C GLY A 148 -35.88 -17.64 -10.96
N ASN A 149 -35.03 -17.48 -9.95
CA ASN A 149 -35.41 -17.03 -8.60
C ASN A 149 -35.15 -15.53 -8.35
N ASN A 150 -34.96 -14.74 -9.41
CA ASN A 150 -34.80 -13.30 -9.27
C ASN A 150 -36.13 -12.66 -8.83
N ILE A 151 -36.08 -11.81 -7.81
CA ILE A 151 -37.21 -10.97 -7.42
C ILE A 151 -37.08 -9.63 -8.14
N VAL A 152 -38.05 -9.31 -8.99
CA VAL A 152 -38.13 -8.03 -9.71
C VAL A 152 -39.25 -7.20 -9.09
N VAL A 153 -38.90 -6.04 -8.53
CA VAL A 153 -39.86 -5.09 -7.96
C VAL A 153 -39.87 -3.84 -8.83
N VAL A 154 -41.02 -3.52 -9.41
CA VAL A 154 -41.24 -2.28 -10.18
C VAL A 154 -42.06 -1.32 -9.32
N LYS A 155 -41.60 -0.07 -9.24
CA LYS A 155 -42.22 0.97 -8.41
C LYS A 155 -42.54 2.21 -9.24
N ASP A 156 -43.59 2.91 -8.85
CA ASP A 156 -43.93 4.23 -9.39
C ASP A 156 -43.11 5.36 -8.74
N GLU A 157 -43.37 6.60 -9.15
CA GLU A 157 -42.67 7.81 -8.68
C GLU A 157 -42.85 8.08 -7.17
N SER A 158 -43.93 7.57 -6.58
CA SER A 158 -44.20 7.68 -5.14
C SER A 158 -43.49 6.58 -4.31
N GLY A 159 -42.87 5.61 -4.98
CA GLY A 159 -42.22 4.45 -4.37
C GLY A 159 -43.18 3.29 -4.05
N ARG A 160 -44.43 3.36 -4.50
CA ARG A 160 -45.43 2.28 -4.40
C ARG A 160 -45.08 1.18 -5.42
N VAL A 161 -45.20 -0.07 -4.99
CA VAL A 161 -44.97 -1.25 -5.85
C VAL A 161 -46.20 -1.45 -6.73
N LEU A 162 -45.98 -1.69 -8.04
CA LEU A 162 -47.06 -1.95 -8.99
C LEU A 162 -47.77 -3.28 -8.69
N THR A 163 -49.07 -3.33 -8.98
CA THR A 163 -49.84 -4.60 -8.96
C THR A 163 -49.48 -5.50 -10.14
N GLU A 164 -49.96 -6.74 -10.15
CA GLU A 164 -49.72 -7.68 -11.26
C GLU A 164 -50.32 -7.15 -12.58
N ASP A 165 -51.55 -6.64 -12.55
CA ASP A 165 -52.21 -6.08 -13.74
C ASP A 165 -51.46 -4.85 -14.29
N GLU A 166 -51.06 -3.92 -13.40
CA GLU A 166 -50.26 -2.74 -13.76
C GLU A 166 -48.88 -3.14 -14.33
N LEU A 167 -48.29 -4.22 -13.82
CA LEU A 167 -47.00 -4.74 -14.29
C LEU A 167 -47.12 -5.38 -15.68
N VAL A 168 -48.19 -6.14 -15.95
CA VAL A 168 -48.46 -6.73 -17.28
C VAL A 168 -48.67 -5.61 -18.30
N GLU A 169 -49.49 -4.61 -17.98
CA GLU A 169 -49.70 -3.44 -18.85
C GLU A 169 -48.40 -2.67 -19.10
N PHE A 170 -47.55 -2.50 -18.06
CA PHE A 170 -46.23 -1.90 -18.21
C PHE A 170 -45.32 -2.71 -19.14
N LEU A 171 -45.34 -4.04 -19.07
CA LEU A 171 -44.51 -4.92 -19.90
C LEU A 171 -44.96 -4.91 -21.36
N ASP A 172 -46.27 -4.92 -21.62
CA ASP A 172 -46.85 -4.94 -22.96
C ASP A 172 -46.64 -3.62 -23.72
N ASN A 173 -46.69 -2.49 -23.00
CA ASN A 173 -46.51 -1.15 -23.59
C ASN A 173 -45.04 -0.67 -23.62
N ARG A 174 -44.10 -1.54 -23.27
CA ARG A 174 -42.70 -1.14 -23.11
C ARG A 174 -41.97 -1.02 -24.44
N GLU A 175 -41.54 0.19 -24.79
CA GLU A 175 -40.80 0.48 -26.03
C GLU A 175 -39.40 -0.16 -26.13
N SER A 176 -38.80 -0.67 -25.04
CA SER A 176 -37.43 -1.23 -25.06
C SER A 176 -37.29 -2.63 -24.45
N GLN A 177 -36.56 -3.50 -25.14
CA GLN A 177 -36.15 -4.86 -24.72
C GLN A 177 -35.10 -4.88 -23.59
N VAL A 178 -34.99 -3.84 -22.77
CA VAL A 178 -33.97 -3.79 -21.72
C VAL A 178 -34.35 -4.77 -20.60
N SER A 179 -33.62 -5.86 -20.43
CA SER A 179 -33.93 -6.86 -19.39
C SER A 179 -34.12 -6.24 -17.98
N LEU A 180 -35.14 -6.68 -17.25
CA LEU A 180 -35.38 -6.26 -15.86
C LEU A 180 -34.44 -6.95 -14.86
N THR A 181 -33.86 -8.08 -15.27
CA THR A 181 -32.93 -8.92 -14.50
C THR A 181 -31.46 -8.69 -14.87
N SER A 182 -31.19 -7.68 -15.70
CA SER A 182 -29.85 -7.24 -16.06
C SER A 182 -29.74 -5.73 -15.92
N LYS A 183 -28.64 -5.23 -15.33
CA LYS A 183 -28.39 -3.80 -15.17
C LYS A 183 -27.05 -3.41 -15.78
N TYR A 184 -27.04 -2.38 -16.62
CA TYR A 184 -25.79 -1.77 -17.05
C TYR A 184 -25.12 -1.09 -15.86
N LEU A 185 -23.85 -1.39 -15.65
CA LEU A 185 -23.07 -0.82 -14.58
C LEU A 185 -22.38 0.45 -15.07
N LYS A 186 -22.36 1.49 -14.22
CA LYS A 186 -21.69 2.75 -14.55
C LYS A 186 -20.23 2.50 -14.96
N PRO A 187 -19.71 3.20 -15.99
CA PRO A 187 -18.31 3.14 -16.37
C PRO A 187 -17.41 3.51 -15.19
N GLN A 188 -16.31 2.80 -15.01
CA GLN A 188 -15.36 3.03 -13.93
C GLN A 188 -13.94 3.11 -14.46
N ARG A 189 -13.11 3.95 -13.84
CA ARG A 189 -11.70 4.12 -14.20
C ARG A 189 -10.84 3.02 -13.58
N ARG A 190 -9.83 2.59 -14.34
CA ARG A 190 -8.86 1.57 -13.93
C ARG A 190 -7.44 2.01 -14.29
N ALA A 191 -6.49 1.70 -13.41
CA ALA A 191 -5.07 1.87 -13.69
C ALA A 191 -4.56 0.72 -14.56
N THR A 192 -3.77 1.07 -15.57
CA THR A 192 -3.04 0.13 -16.41
C THR A 192 -1.62 0.61 -16.67
N GLY A 193 -0.68 -0.31 -16.89
CA GLY A 193 0.68 -0.03 -17.35
C GLY A 193 1.79 -0.37 -16.35
N LEU A 194 2.93 0.30 -16.51
CA LEU A 194 4.16 0.07 -15.74
C LEU A 194 4.32 1.10 -14.63
N PHE A 195 4.56 0.63 -13.41
CA PHE A 195 4.61 1.44 -12.21
C PHE A 195 5.89 1.22 -11.44
N VAL A 196 6.47 2.30 -10.92
CA VAL A 196 7.62 2.27 -10.02
C VAL A 196 7.22 2.72 -8.62
N GLN A 197 7.86 2.09 -7.65
CA GLN A 197 7.74 2.41 -6.23
C GLN A 197 9.12 2.31 -5.60
N ASP A 198 9.43 3.28 -4.73
CA ASP A 198 10.70 3.38 -4.03
C ASP A 198 10.48 3.21 -2.52
N MET A 199 11.40 2.54 -1.85
CA MET A 199 11.39 2.26 -0.43
C MET A 199 12.77 2.55 0.14
N ALA A 200 12.84 3.13 1.35
CA ALA A 200 14.05 3.22 2.12
C ALA A 200 13.85 2.62 3.50
N ILE A 201 14.75 1.73 3.92
CA ILE A 201 14.77 1.10 5.23
C ILE A 201 15.91 1.72 6.04
N ASP A 202 15.60 2.48 7.09
CA ASP A 202 16.61 2.97 8.03
C ASP A 202 16.94 1.88 9.05
N MET A 203 18.02 1.12 8.81
CA MET A 203 18.44 0.00 9.65
C MET A 203 18.78 0.45 11.07
N ARG A 204 19.25 1.69 11.26
CA ARG A 204 19.57 2.24 12.59
C ARG A 204 18.36 2.34 13.51
N ARG A 205 17.17 2.48 12.93
CA ARG A 205 15.89 2.64 13.65
C ARG A 205 14.99 1.42 13.57
N LEU A 206 15.26 0.50 12.64
CA LEU A 206 14.36 -0.59 12.26
C LEU A 206 13.84 -1.40 13.46
N PHE A 207 14.72 -1.71 14.40
CA PHE A 207 14.41 -2.48 15.61
C PHE A 207 14.73 -1.71 16.91
N CYS A 208 14.86 -0.39 16.83
CA CYS A 208 15.24 0.46 17.96
C CYS A 208 14.13 1.44 18.31
N VAL A 209 13.86 1.67 19.59
CA VAL A 209 12.88 2.63 20.11
C VAL A 209 13.57 3.66 21.00
N SER A 210 13.38 4.94 20.69
CA SER A 210 14.08 6.04 21.35
C SER A 210 13.71 6.19 22.84
N LEU A 211 14.71 6.44 23.69
CA LEU A 211 14.54 6.78 25.11
C LEU A 211 14.51 8.31 25.36
N ASN A 212 14.34 9.11 24.30
CA ASN A 212 14.28 10.57 24.42
C ASN A 212 13.02 11.03 25.19
N LYS A 213 13.22 11.61 26.38
CA LYS A 213 12.12 12.11 27.24
C LYS A 213 11.45 13.40 26.74
N LEU A 214 12.10 14.15 25.84
CA LEU A 214 11.56 15.38 25.24
C LEU A 214 10.58 15.04 24.10
N GLU A 215 10.93 14.05 23.29
CA GLU A 215 10.10 13.52 22.20
C GLU A 215 9.91 12.00 22.39
N PRO A 216 9.03 11.57 23.31
CA PRO A 216 8.89 10.18 23.68
C PRO A 216 8.29 9.33 22.54
N GLU A 217 8.91 8.20 22.27
CA GLU A 217 8.33 7.17 21.39
C GLU A 217 7.44 6.19 22.17
N ILE A 218 7.69 6.00 23.47
CA ILE A 218 7.00 5.07 24.36
C ILE A 218 6.76 5.68 25.74
N THR A 219 5.88 5.05 26.54
CA THR A 219 5.67 5.41 27.95
C THR A 219 6.75 4.78 28.85
N GLU A 220 6.90 5.29 30.08
CA GLU A 220 7.79 4.70 31.09
C GLU A 220 7.37 3.26 31.45
N GLU A 221 6.06 2.98 31.48
CA GLU A 221 5.52 1.63 31.67
C GLU A 221 5.94 0.69 30.53
N THR A 222 5.85 1.16 29.28
CA THR A 222 6.29 0.38 28.12
C THR A 222 7.80 0.17 28.16
N GLU A 223 8.58 1.19 28.55
CA GLU A 223 10.03 1.05 28.71
C GLU A 223 10.40 -0.04 29.72
N ALA A 224 9.77 -0.05 30.90
CA ALA A 224 10.00 -1.07 31.92
C ALA A 224 9.68 -2.47 31.41
N LYS A 225 8.50 -2.64 30.76
CA LYS A 225 8.10 -3.90 30.12
C LYS A 225 9.14 -4.40 29.11
N LEU A 226 9.63 -3.53 28.21
CA LEU A 226 10.60 -3.93 27.19
C LEU A 226 11.93 -4.40 27.80
N ARG A 227 12.38 -3.75 28.88
CA ARG A 227 13.60 -4.17 29.60
C ARG A 227 13.41 -5.55 30.23
N GLU A 228 12.23 -5.83 30.81
CA GLU A 228 11.88 -7.15 31.34
C GLU A 228 11.83 -8.22 30.23
N GLU A 229 11.38 -7.85 29.03
CA GLU A 229 11.37 -8.71 27.83
C GLU A 229 12.75 -8.84 27.15
N GLY A 230 13.81 -8.28 27.76
CA GLY A 230 15.19 -8.46 27.33
C GLY A 230 15.65 -7.51 26.22
N TRP A 231 14.91 -6.42 25.97
CA TRP A 231 15.39 -5.35 25.10
C TRP A 231 16.63 -4.69 25.72
N LYS A 232 17.66 -4.47 24.91
CA LYS A 232 18.93 -3.93 25.38
C LYS A 232 19.03 -2.44 25.13
N GLU A 233 19.65 -1.73 26.04
CA GLU A 233 20.01 -0.33 25.80
C GLU A 233 21.20 -0.26 24.84
N THR A 234 21.10 0.60 23.83
CA THR A 234 22.18 0.89 22.88
C THR A 234 22.18 2.38 22.53
N GLN A 235 23.27 2.81 21.89
CA GLN A 235 23.45 4.18 21.43
C GLN A 235 23.48 4.20 19.90
N THR A 236 22.68 5.07 19.32
CA THR A 236 22.66 5.36 17.88
C THR A 236 23.11 6.79 17.62
N VAL A 237 23.26 7.16 16.35
CA VAL A 237 23.46 8.57 15.94
C VAL A 237 22.31 9.50 16.33
N PHE A 238 21.16 8.95 16.76
CA PHE A 238 19.99 9.70 17.18
C PHE A 238 19.84 9.81 18.70
N GLY A 239 20.76 9.19 19.46
CA GLY A 239 20.68 9.09 20.90
C GLY A 239 20.46 7.66 21.39
N THR A 240 20.21 7.56 22.70
CA THR A 240 20.00 6.30 23.41
C THR A 240 18.64 5.69 23.07
N CYS A 241 18.60 4.39 22.88
CA CYS A 241 17.40 3.64 22.53
C CYS A 241 17.41 2.24 23.14
N LEU A 242 16.25 1.59 23.12
CA LEU A 242 16.13 0.15 23.34
C LEU A 242 16.11 -0.56 22.00
N VAL A 243 16.95 -1.58 21.84
CA VAL A 243 16.98 -2.45 20.65
C VAL A 243 16.32 -3.79 20.94
N ALA A 244 15.52 -4.27 19.98
CA ALA A 244 14.83 -5.54 20.08
C ALA A 244 15.81 -6.72 20.22
N PRO A 245 15.48 -7.73 21.04
CA PRO A 245 16.30 -8.94 21.20
C PRO A 245 16.62 -9.60 19.86
N LYS A 246 17.79 -10.25 19.77
CA LYS A 246 18.22 -10.96 18.56
C LYS A 246 17.18 -11.96 18.03
N PRO A 247 16.51 -12.80 18.86
CA PRO A 247 15.48 -13.72 18.36
C PRO A 247 14.28 -13.01 17.71
N VAL A 248 13.90 -11.84 18.22
CA VAL A 248 12.82 -11.02 17.63
C VAL A 248 13.24 -10.52 16.24
N ARG A 249 14.48 -10.03 16.11
CA ARG A 249 15.03 -9.58 14.82
C ARG A 249 15.12 -10.71 13.80
N GLU A 250 15.61 -11.87 14.21
CA GLU A 250 15.72 -13.07 13.37
C GLU A 250 14.35 -13.58 12.87
N LYS A 251 13.29 -13.40 13.66
CA LYS A 251 11.91 -13.67 13.23
C LYS A 251 11.38 -12.60 12.27
N LEU A 252 11.58 -11.32 12.57
CA LEU A 252 10.97 -10.21 11.82
C LEU A 252 11.66 -9.94 10.48
N ILE A 253 12.97 -10.13 10.36
CA ILE A 253 13.73 -9.79 9.14
C ILE A 253 13.23 -10.60 7.92
N PRO A 254 13.08 -11.93 7.98
CA PRO A 254 12.54 -12.70 6.85
C PRO A 254 11.11 -12.30 6.48
N ALA A 255 10.25 -12.07 7.47
CA ALA A 255 8.87 -11.66 7.23
C ALA A 255 8.78 -10.26 6.61
N LEU A 256 9.63 -9.32 7.03
CA LEU A 256 9.71 -7.99 6.44
C LEU A 256 10.22 -8.05 5.00
N ALA A 257 11.27 -8.83 4.73
CA ALA A 257 11.77 -9.02 3.37
C ALA A 257 10.67 -9.60 2.46
N HIS A 258 9.96 -10.63 2.93
CA HIS A 258 8.82 -11.21 2.23
C HIS A 258 7.74 -10.15 1.94
N ALA A 259 7.37 -9.36 2.94
CA ALA A 259 6.34 -8.33 2.81
C ALA A 259 6.72 -7.24 1.81
N ILE A 260 8.00 -6.83 1.77
CA ILE A 260 8.49 -5.81 0.83
C ILE A 260 8.47 -6.32 -0.62
N VAL A 261 8.78 -7.60 -0.84
CA VAL A 261 8.80 -8.20 -2.18
C VAL A 261 7.38 -8.52 -2.68
N ASN A 262 6.54 -9.04 -1.79
CA ASN A 262 5.29 -9.72 -2.16
C ASN A 262 4.01 -8.93 -1.84
N TRP A 263 4.10 -7.69 -1.35
CA TRP A 263 2.89 -6.88 -1.16
C TRP A 263 2.12 -6.69 -2.48
N THR A 264 0.80 -6.74 -2.38
CA THR A 264 -0.14 -6.50 -3.49
C THR A 264 -1.30 -5.64 -3.00
N ILE A 265 -1.98 -4.97 -3.93
CA ILE A 265 -3.24 -4.28 -3.63
C ILE A 265 -4.38 -5.18 -4.08
N THR A 266 -4.96 -5.92 -3.15
CA THR A 266 -6.18 -6.68 -3.38
C THR A 266 -7.38 -5.78 -3.15
N SER A 267 -7.92 -5.19 -4.23
CA SER A 267 -9.11 -4.35 -4.16
C SER A 267 -10.32 -5.06 -4.78
N ASN A 268 -11.33 -5.35 -3.96
CA ASN A 268 -12.62 -5.87 -4.44
C ASN A 268 -13.43 -4.83 -5.25
N GLN A 269 -12.91 -3.60 -5.43
CA GLN A 269 -13.54 -2.56 -6.25
C GLN A 269 -13.21 -2.70 -7.75
N ALA A 270 -12.11 -3.39 -8.08
CA ALA A 270 -11.82 -3.75 -9.46
C ALA A 270 -12.75 -4.89 -9.88
N ARG A 271 -13.39 -4.77 -11.05
CA ARG A 271 -14.20 -5.86 -11.61
C ARG A 271 -13.34 -6.92 -12.28
N THR A 272 -12.16 -6.51 -12.73
CA THR A 272 -11.14 -7.35 -13.33
C THR A 272 -10.02 -7.58 -12.32
N PHE A 273 -9.63 -8.85 -12.17
CA PHE A 273 -8.53 -9.24 -11.29
C PHE A 273 -7.18 -8.91 -11.95
N SER A 274 -6.22 -8.51 -11.12
CA SER A 274 -4.86 -8.15 -11.52
C SER A 274 -3.87 -8.81 -10.59
N LEU A 275 -2.90 -9.54 -11.15
CA LEU A 275 -1.82 -10.12 -10.37
C LEU A 275 -0.87 -9.07 -9.80
N MET A 276 -0.87 -7.86 -10.36
CA MET A 276 0.08 -6.79 -10.02
C MET A 276 1.54 -7.27 -10.02
N GLU A 277 1.92 -7.98 -11.09
CA GLU A 277 3.18 -8.70 -11.23
C GLU A 277 4.37 -7.79 -10.93
N THR A 278 5.29 -8.27 -10.10
CA THR A 278 6.58 -7.61 -9.91
C THR A 278 7.51 -8.04 -11.05
N LEU A 279 7.87 -7.10 -11.92
CA LEU A 279 8.74 -7.34 -13.07
C LEU A 279 10.22 -7.27 -12.66
N ALA A 280 10.57 -6.35 -11.78
CA ALA A 280 11.94 -6.24 -11.28
C ALA A 280 12.01 -5.58 -9.91
N ILE A 281 13.02 -5.95 -9.13
CA ILE A 281 13.41 -5.28 -7.88
C ILE A 281 14.89 -4.92 -7.99
N SER A 282 15.22 -3.68 -7.65
CA SER A 282 16.60 -3.25 -7.44
C SER A 282 16.82 -2.92 -5.96
N VAL A 283 18.01 -3.23 -5.45
CA VAL A 283 18.44 -2.95 -4.07
C VAL A 283 19.81 -2.28 -4.08
N SER A 284 20.00 -1.23 -3.26
CA SER A 284 21.26 -0.48 -3.18
C SER A 284 21.39 0.25 -1.85
N ASP A 285 22.61 0.62 -1.46
CA ASP A 285 22.88 1.59 -0.38
C ASP A 285 22.92 3.04 -0.87
N ASN A 286 22.77 3.26 -2.17
CA ASN A 286 22.93 4.56 -2.81
C ASN A 286 21.64 5.03 -3.48
N ALA A 287 21.00 6.03 -2.87
CA ALA A 287 19.75 6.64 -3.35
C ALA A 287 19.84 7.20 -4.77
N ASN A 288 21.02 7.62 -5.23
CA ASN A 288 21.16 8.18 -6.58
C ASN A 288 21.26 7.07 -7.64
N ARG A 289 21.89 5.94 -7.29
CA ARG A 289 22.00 4.79 -8.22
C ARG A 289 20.67 4.06 -8.37
N ILE A 290 19.92 3.91 -7.29
CA ILE A 290 18.64 3.20 -7.34
C ILE A 290 17.63 3.87 -8.30
N ALA A 291 17.63 5.20 -8.39
CA ALA A 291 16.74 5.92 -9.31
C ALA A 291 17.06 5.63 -10.79
N GLY A 292 18.32 5.33 -11.10
CA GLY A 292 18.77 5.01 -12.46
C GLY A 292 18.62 3.54 -12.84
N SER A 293 18.39 2.63 -11.88
CA SER A 293 18.38 1.18 -12.16
C SER A 293 17.12 0.72 -12.89
N ILE A 294 15.99 1.41 -12.68
CA ILE A 294 14.72 1.15 -13.39
C ILE A 294 14.20 2.50 -13.86
N ARG A 295 14.26 2.74 -15.17
CA ARG A 295 14.01 4.04 -15.78
C ARG A 295 13.25 3.92 -17.09
N ALA A 296 12.86 5.05 -17.65
CA ALA A 296 12.38 5.14 -19.02
C ALA A 296 13.22 6.14 -19.81
N LYS A 297 13.36 5.91 -21.11
CA LYS A 297 14.02 6.82 -22.05
C LYS A 297 13.04 7.20 -23.16
N LEU A 298 12.98 8.47 -23.55
CA LEU A 298 12.22 8.89 -24.73
C LEU A 298 12.88 8.32 -26.00
N LYS A 299 12.06 7.87 -26.96
CA LYS A 299 12.56 7.42 -28.26
C LYS A 299 12.72 8.62 -29.19
N GLU A 300 13.91 8.80 -29.75
CA GLU A 300 14.20 9.88 -30.70
C GLU A 300 13.41 9.73 -32.00
N GLU A 301 13.17 8.48 -32.44
CA GLU A 301 12.50 8.17 -33.71
C GLU A 301 10.97 8.33 -33.66
N TYR A 302 10.37 8.42 -32.47
CA TYR A 302 8.92 8.48 -32.31
C TYR A 302 8.51 9.49 -31.24
N GLU A 303 7.82 10.55 -31.65
CA GLU A 303 7.17 11.47 -30.73
C GLU A 303 6.23 10.71 -29.77
N ASN A 304 6.20 11.14 -28.51
CA ASN A 304 5.30 10.59 -27.49
C ASN A 304 5.45 9.07 -27.24
N ARG A 305 6.66 8.52 -27.40
CA ARG A 305 6.99 7.16 -26.93
C ARG A 305 8.14 7.17 -25.93
N ALA A 306 7.99 6.35 -24.90
CA ALA A 306 9.04 6.04 -23.93
C ALA A 306 9.35 4.55 -23.96
N GLU A 307 10.61 4.20 -23.74
CA GLU A 307 11.11 2.83 -23.62
C GLU A 307 11.45 2.56 -22.15
N PRO A 308 10.83 1.56 -21.50
CA PRO A 308 11.25 1.12 -20.18
C PRO A 308 12.62 0.42 -20.27
N ILE A 309 13.45 0.62 -19.26
CA ILE A 309 14.81 0.08 -19.16
C ILE A 309 15.04 -0.42 -17.74
N ILE A 310 15.54 -1.65 -17.62
CA ILE A 310 16.09 -2.21 -16.39
C ILE A 310 17.61 -2.33 -16.59
N GLU A 311 18.39 -1.65 -15.77
CA GLU A 311 19.85 -1.72 -15.80
C GLU A 311 20.34 -2.88 -14.93
N GLU A 312 20.52 -4.04 -15.54
CA GLU A 312 20.82 -5.30 -14.83
C GLU A 312 22.25 -5.41 -14.29
N ASP A 313 23.19 -4.63 -14.85
CA ASP A 313 24.63 -4.69 -14.54
C ASP A 313 25.16 -3.36 -13.93
N MET A 314 24.33 -2.66 -13.16
CA MET A 314 24.73 -1.39 -12.55
C MET A 314 25.58 -1.61 -11.29
N LYS A 315 26.82 -1.09 -11.29
CA LYS A 315 27.74 -1.21 -10.14
C LYS A 315 27.10 -0.67 -8.84
N GLY A 316 27.07 -1.50 -7.80
CA GLY A 316 26.52 -1.16 -6.49
C GLY A 316 24.99 -1.12 -6.45
N VAL A 317 24.33 -1.77 -7.41
CA VAL A 317 22.91 -2.07 -7.38
C VAL A 317 22.75 -3.56 -7.67
N GLU A 318 22.03 -4.26 -6.82
CA GLU A 318 21.61 -5.64 -7.07
C GLU A 318 20.23 -5.59 -7.72
N THR A 319 20.11 -6.10 -8.95
CA THR A 319 18.86 -6.07 -9.72
C THR A 319 18.39 -7.48 -10.03
N PHE A 320 17.15 -7.76 -9.69
CA PHE A 320 16.48 -9.05 -9.84
C PHE A 320 15.32 -8.89 -10.80
N VAL A 321 15.32 -9.66 -11.90
CA VAL A 321 14.36 -9.51 -13.01
C VAL A 321 13.56 -10.81 -13.16
N SER A 322 12.23 -10.71 -13.07
CA SER A 322 11.36 -11.89 -13.24
C SER A 322 11.16 -12.24 -14.71
N LEU A 323 10.79 -13.50 -15.00
CA LEU A 323 10.50 -13.94 -16.37
C LEU A 323 9.44 -13.07 -17.08
N ALA A 324 8.43 -12.60 -16.34
CA ALA A 324 7.36 -11.77 -16.87
C ALA A 324 7.87 -10.43 -17.44
N ALA A 325 9.03 -9.94 -16.99
CA ALA A 325 9.60 -8.68 -17.48
C ALA A 325 9.89 -8.70 -18.99
N SER A 326 10.32 -9.85 -19.53
CA SER A 326 10.66 -10.03 -20.95
C SER A 326 9.49 -9.78 -21.91
N GLY A 327 8.26 -9.89 -21.42
CA GLY A 327 7.04 -9.57 -22.20
C GLY A 327 6.83 -8.06 -22.41
N TYR A 328 7.51 -7.21 -21.64
CA TYR A 328 7.30 -5.75 -21.64
C TYR A 328 8.58 -4.94 -21.84
N ILE A 329 9.73 -5.52 -21.49
CA ILE A 329 11.03 -4.85 -21.43
C ILE A 329 12.08 -5.77 -22.03
N ARG A 330 13.04 -5.21 -22.76
CA ARG A 330 14.20 -5.96 -23.23
C ARG A 330 15.12 -6.24 -22.05
N THR A 331 15.22 -7.50 -21.68
CA THR A 331 15.98 -7.99 -20.53
C THR A 331 17.01 -9.05 -20.95
N LYS A 332 17.97 -9.37 -20.08
CA LYS A 332 19.10 -10.28 -20.37
C LYS A 332 19.24 -11.43 -19.36
N LYS A 333 18.89 -11.22 -18.09
CA LYS A 333 19.14 -12.13 -16.96
C LYS A 333 17.86 -12.35 -16.14
N GLU A 334 16.78 -12.66 -16.82
CA GLU A 334 15.53 -13.04 -16.17
C GLU A 334 15.68 -14.37 -15.42
N SER A 335 15.00 -14.49 -14.27
CA SER A 335 15.00 -15.71 -13.48
C SER A 335 13.62 -16.02 -12.90
N VAL A 336 13.31 -17.31 -12.78
CA VAL A 336 12.13 -17.79 -12.04
C VAL A 336 12.25 -17.43 -10.56
N ASP A 337 13.47 -17.50 -10.02
CA ASP A 337 13.76 -17.28 -8.61
C ASP A 337 14.06 -15.80 -8.30
N ALA A 338 13.76 -14.88 -9.22
CA ALA A 338 14.14 -13.47 -9.07
C ALA A 338 13.59 -12.83 -7.80
N MET A 339 12.33 -13.12 -7.45
CA MET A 339 11.69 -12.56 -6.25
C MET A 339 12.25 -13.19 -4.97
N ASP A 340 12.53 -14.50 -4.99
CA ASP A 340 13.15 -15.20 -3.86
C ASP A 340 14.58 -14.72 -3.61
N ASN A 341 15.35 -14.50 -4.68
CA ASN A 341 16.70 -13.94 -4.61
C ASN A 341 16.68 -12.50 -4.09
N ALA A 342 15.71 -11.68 -4.52
CA ALA A 342 15.53 -10.32 -3.99
C ALA A 342 15.19 -10.35 -2.49
N GLN A 343 14.31 -11.26 -2.06
CA GLN A 343 13.98 -11.47 -0.65
C GLN A 343 15.24 -11.86 0.14
N GLN A 344 16.01 -12.82 -0.35
CA GLN A 344 17.22 -13.28 0.31
C GLN A 344 18.30 -12.18 0.40
N ALA A 345 18.44 -11.35 -0.64
CA ALA A 345 19.35 -10.21 -0.61
C ALA A 345 18.98 -9.20 0.50
N LEU A 346 17.69 -8.89 0.64
CA LEU A 346 17.18 -8.03 1.72
C LEU A 346 17.43 -8.64 3.10
N ILE A 347 17.18 -9.94 3.27
CA ILE A 347 17.47 -10.67 4.51
C ILE A 347 18.95 -10.55 4.85
N ASN A 348 19.84 -10.85 3.89
CA ASN A 348 21.28 -10.81 4.10
C ASN A 348 21.75 -9.41 4.52
N GLN A 349 21.27 -8.36 3.83
CA GLN A 349 21.65 -6.99 4.15
C GLN A 349 21.15 -6.54 5.53
N MET A 350 19.91 -6.89 5.91
CA MET A 350 19.37 -6.58 7.23
C MET A 350 20.09 -7.37 8.34
N MET A 351 20.34 -8.66 8.14
CA MET A 351 21.03 -9.51 9.12
C MET A 351 22.49 -9.11 9.34
N ALA A 352 23.15 -8.55 8.32
CA ALA A 352 24.54 -8.11 8.40
C ALA A 352 24.72 -6.82 9.21
N PHE A 353 23.66 -6.05 9.47
CA PHE A 353 23.75 -4.80 10.22
C PHE A 353 23.87 -5.05 11.72
N ASP A 354 24.88 -4.47 12.37
CA ASP A 354 25.03 -4.53 13.83
C ASP A 354 24.08 -3.52 14.51
N TYR A 355 22.91 -4.01 14.91
CA TYR A 355 21.92 -3.20 15.62
C TYR A 355 22.31 -2.87 17.06
N GLU A 356 23.23 -3.61 17.68
CA GLU A 356 23.62 -3.43 19.08
C GLU A 356 24.80 -2.46 19.24
N ASN A 357 25.65 -2.30 18.21
CA ASN A 357 26.84 -1.43 18.25
C ASN A 357 26.92 -0.45 17.07
N GLN A 358 25.95 0.44 16.92
CA GLN A 358 25.81 1.28 15.72
C GLN A 358 26.82 2.43 15.57
N LEU A 359 27.55 2.77 16.63
CA LEU A 359 28.55 3.85 16.62
C LEU A 359 29.99 3.36 16.49
N ASN A 360 30.20 2.04 16.49
CA ASN A 360 31.52 1.42 16.43
C ASN A 360 31.96 1.13 14.98
#